data_AF-A0A538EAG6-F1
#
_entry.id   AF-A0A538EAG6-F1
#
_cell.length_a   1.000
_cell.length_b   1.000
_cell.length_c   1.000
_cell.angle_alpha   90.00
_cell.angle_beta   90.00
_cell.angle_gamma   90.00
#
_symmetry.space_group_name_H-M   'P 1'
#
loop_
_entity.id
_entity.type
_entity.pdbx_description
1 polymer ?
#
loop_
_entity_poly.entity_id
_entity_poly.type
_entity_poly.pdbx_seq_one_letter_code
_entity_poly.pdbx_strand_id
1 'polypeptide(L)'
;MATTSAGNYLVSIWARADAAGATLTLRIREYAGSSLVRTTSASTTLTTSWQQVTLTHTTASPGSTLDFSAYARVAPGTCFYADDVSIARDSPPAGALAVNPSSGTLPLAVTADASGSTDPDPTPIASYSFDFGDGSPAVGPQTGATATHTYSTAGTYTVTV
;
A
#
# COMPACT_ATOMS: atom_id res chain seq x y z
N MET A 1 -20.66 -16.21 -2.26
CA MET A 1 -20.15 -14.85 -1.94
C MET A 1 -18.65 -14.94 -1.81
N ALA A 2 -17.91 -13.96 -2.31
CA ALA A 2 -16.46 -13.91 -2.10
C ALA A 2 -16.18 -13.70 -0.60
N THR A 3 -15.20 -14.41 -0.07
CA THR A 3 -14.75 -14.30 1.32
C THR A 3 -13.37 -13.67 1.37
N THR A 4 -13.06 -13.00 2.48
CA THR A 4 -11.77 -12.37 2.71
C THR A 4 -10.65 -13.39 2.96
N SER A 5 -9.42 -12.98 2.67
CA SER A 5 -8.19 -13.58 3.18
C SER A 5 -7.60 -12.69 4.27
N ALA A 6 -6.63 -13.22 5.01
CA ALA A 6 -5.81 -12.38 5.88
C ALA A 6 -5.06 -11.32 5.05
N GLY A 7 -5.01 -10.09 5.56
CA GLY A 7 -4.29 -8.97 4.96
C GLY A 7 -5.10 -7.69 4.90
N ASN A 8 -4.61 -6.74 4.11
CA ASN A 8 -5.27 -5.48 3.85
C ASN A 8 -6.12 -5.58 2.59
N TYR A 9 -7.18 -4.78 2.59
CA TYR A 9 -7.99 -4.51 1.42
C TYR A 9 -8.02 -2.99 1.21
N LEU A 10 -7.63 -2.56 0.02
CA LEU A 10 -7.78 -1.18 -0.40
C LEU A 10 -9.13 -1.04 -1.10
N VAL A 11 -9.95 -0.14 -0.58
CA VAL A 11 -11.16 0.34 -1.22
C VAL A 11 -10.84 1.65 -1.91
N SER A 12 -11.28 1.82 -3.14
CA SER A 12 -11.23 3.11 -3.83
C SER A 12 -12.55 3.43 -4.52
N ILE A 13 -12.84 4.72 -4.62
CA ILE A 13 -13.99 5.24 -5.37
C ILE A 13 -13.64 6.62 -5.90
N TRP A 14 -14.03 6.93 -7.14
CA TRP A 14 -14.01 8.30 -7.63
C TRP A 14 -15.29 8.99 -7.17
N ALA A 15 -15.16 10.18 -6.60
CA ALA A 15 -16.31 10.95 -6.15
C ALA A 15 -16.17 12.45 -6.45
N ARG A 16 -17.31 13.12 -6.58
CA ARG A 16 -17.43 14.59 -6.63
C ARG A 16 -18.83 15.02 -6.19
N ALA A 17 -19.05 16.32 -6.02
CA ALA A 17 -20.38 16.88 -5.78
C ALA A 17 -20.65 18.11 -6.64
N ASP A 18 -21.92 18.48 -6.79
CA ASP A 18 -22.30 19.74 -7.45
C ASP A 18 -21.77 20.96 -6.70
N ALA A 19 -21.62 20.85 -5.37
CA ALA A 19 -21.06 21.87 -4.50
C ALA A 19 -20.01 21.25 -3.57
N ALA A 20 -18.89 21.95 -3.40
CA ALA A 20 -17.83 21.52 -2.49
C ALA A 20 -18.25 21.70 -1.02
N GLY A 21 -17.63 20.94 -0.11
CA GLY A 21 -17.75 21.13 1.34
C GLY A 21 -18.55 20.05 2.07
N ALA A 22 -19.33 19.25 1.36
CA ALA A 22 -19.98 18.08 1.96
C ALA A 22 -18.95 17.00 2.30
N THR A 23 -19.15 16.28 3.41
CA THR A 23 -18.26 15.17 3.79
C THR A 23 -18.79 13.87 3.21
N LEU A 24 -18.00 13.21 2.36
CA LEU A 24 -18.19 11.82 1.97
C LEU A 24 -17.55 10.91 3.03
N THR A 25 -18.26 9.87 3.44
CA THR A 25 -17.72 8.81 4.30
C THR A 25 -17.79 7.48 3.59
N LEU A 26 -16.63 6.83 3.47
CA LEU A 26 -16.51 5.43 3.12
C LEU A 26 -16.54 4.61 4.39
N ARG A 27 -17.24 3.48 4.37
CA ARG A 27 -17.31 2.55 5.48
C ARG A 27 -17.27 1.12 4.98
N ILE A 28 -16.40 0.32 5.60
CA ILE A 28 -16.41 -1.14 5.50
C ILE A 28 -16.92 -1.71 6.81
N ARG A 29 -17.89 -2.63 6.72
CA ARG A 29 -18.34 -3.50 7.80
C ARG A 29 -17.93 -4.92 7.47
N GLU A 30 -17.18 -5.55 8.35
CA GLU A 30 -16.70 -6.93 8.19
C GLU A 30 -17.56 -7.87 9.04
N TYR A 31 -18.08 -8.94 8.43
CA TYR A 31 -18.91 -9.92 9.10
C TYR A 31 -18.30 -11.32 9.05
N ALA A 32 -18.13 -11.95 10.22
CA ALA A 32 -17.87 -13.39 10.32
C ALA A 32 -19.22 -14.11 10.43
N GLY A 33 -19.71 -14.65 9.32
CA GLY A 33 -21.09 -15.09 9.20
C GLY A 33 -22.05 -13.89 9.31
N SER A 34 -22.88 -13.86 10.35
CA SER A 34 -23.79 -12.74 10.65
C SER A 34 -23.26 -11.78 11.74
N SER A 35 -22.13 -12.11 12.37
CA SER A 35 -21.55 -11.30 13.43
C SER A 35 -20.67 -10.21 12.86
N LEU A 36 -20.95 -8.94 13.17
CA LEU A 36 -20.08 -7.83 12.82
C LEU A 36 -18.79 -7.91 13.67
N VAL A 37 -17.65 -8.12 13.03
CA VAL A 37 -16.34 -8.26 13.70
C VAL A 37 -15.50 -6.99 13.62
N ARG A 38 -15.72 -6.14 12.60
CA ARG A 38 -14.98 -4.89 12.44
C ARG A 38 -15.76 -3.86 11.63
N THR A 39 -15.52 -2.59 11.92
CA THR A 39 -15.90 -1.47 11.07
C THR A 39 -14.70 -0.56 10.88
N THR A 40 -14.47 -0.11 9.65
CA THR A 40 -13.43 0.86 9.32
C THR A 40 -14.03 1.93 8.43
N SER A 41 -13.69 3.19 8.67
CA SER A 41 -14.22 4.31 7.90
C SER A 41 -13.12 5.30 7.55
N ALA A 42 -13.28 5.97 6.42
CA ALA A 42 -12.49 7.14 6.03
C ALA A 42 -13.45 8.22 5.52
N SER A 43 -13.11 9.48 5.73
CA SER A 43 -13.91 10.61 5.29
C SER A 43 -13.07 11.61 4.52
N THR A 44 -13.67 12.22 3.51
CA THR A 44 -13.06 13.33 2.77
C THR A 44 -14.09 14.42 2.50
N THR A 45 -13.60 15.64 2.30
CA THR A 45 -14.44 16.75 1.84
C THR A 45 -14.57 16.65 0.33
N LEU A 46 -15.81 16.55 -0.14
CA LEU A 46 -16.14 16.53 -1.55
C LEU A 46 -15.77 17.85 -2.21
N THR A 47 -15.19 17.74 -3.40
CA THR A 47 -14.95 18.86 -4.31
C THR A 47 -15.87 18.78 -5.52
N THR A 48 -15.87 19.82 -6.35
CA THR A 48 -16.58 19.83 -7.64
C THR A 48 -15.83 19.08 -8.74
N SER A 49 -14.54 18.78 -8.53
CA SER A 49 -13.75 17.92 -9.40
C SER A 49 -13.83 16.46 -8.94
N TRP A 50 -13.70 15.53 -9.88
CA TRP A 50 -13.49 14.13 -9.55
C TRP A 50 -12.22 13.98 -8.72
N GLN A 51 -12.36 13.31 -7.57
CA GLN A 51 -11.26 12.97 -6.70
C GLN A 51 -11.35 11.50 -6.31
N GLN A 52 -10.22 10.82 -6.24
CA GLN A 52 -10.17 9.45 -5.74
C GLN A 52 -10.17 9.47 -4.21
N VAL A 53 -11.03 8.66 -3.61
CA VAL A 53 -11.16 8.50 -2.17
C VAL A 53 -10.85 7.06 -1.83
N THR A 54 -9.94 6.86 -0.87
CA THR A 54 -9.47 5.53 -0.49
C THR A 54 -9.75 5.21 0.97
N LEU A 55 -9.87 3.92 1.25
CA LEU A 55 -10.03 3.36 2.60
C LEU A 55 -9.29 2.02 2.65
N THR A 56 -8.26 1.93 3.50
CA THR A 56 -7.61 0.65 3.79
C THR A 56 -8.32 -0.05 4.95
N HIS A 57 -8.68 -1.31 4.76
CA HIS A 57 -9.31 -2.16 5.76
C HIS A 57 -8.47 -3.41 5.98
N THR A 58 -7.98 -3.63 7.21
CA THR A 58 -7.32 -4.88 7.60
C THR A 58 -8.35 -5.88 8.11
N THR A 59 -8.43 -7.04 7.46
CA THR A 59 -9.33 -8.15 7.82
C THR A 59 -9.10 -8.59 9.26
N ALA A 60 -10.16 -8.63 10.07
CA ALA A 60 -10.13 -9.15 11.44
C ALA A 60 -10.26 -10.67 11.49
N SER A 61 -11.08 -11.25 10.61
CA SER A 61 -11.32 -12.70 10.53
C SER A 61 -11.24 -13.18 9.09
N PRO A 62 -10.20 -13.92 8.69
CA PRO A 62 -10.17 -14.58 7.38
C PRO A 62 -11.43 -15.43 7.15
N GLY A 63 -11.93 -15.45 5.93
CA GLY A 63 -13.21 -16.09 5.59
C GLY A 63 -14.45 -15.24 5.86
N SER A 64 -14.29 -14.00 6.35
CA SER A 64 -15.37 -13.03 6.54
C SER A 64 -15.91 -12.47 5.21
N THR A 65 -17.00 -11.72 5.28
CA THR A 65 -17.52 -10.91 4.17
C THR A 65 -17.37 -9.43 4.47
N LEU A 66 -17.20 -8.61 3.43
CA LEU A 66 -17.13 -7.16 3.53
C LEU A 66 -18.39 -6.53 2.95
N ASP A 67 -18.99 -5.63 3.70
CA ASP A 67 -20.08 -4.77 3.29
C ASP A 67 -19.57 -3.33 3.19
N PHE A 68 -19.64 -2.77 1.98
CA PHE A 68 -19.18 -1.42 1.68
C PHE A 68 -20.34 -0.44 1.59
N SER A 69 -20.16 0.73 2.18
CA SER A 69 -21.06 1.86 2.03
C SER A 69 -20.28 3.15 1.78
N ALA A 70 -20.72 3.93 0.80
CA ALA A 70 -20.30 5.32 0.61
C ALA A 70 -21.52 6.21 0.83
N TYR A 71 -21.43 7.17 1.75
CA TYR A 71 -22.54 8.07 2.04
C TYR A 71 -22.03 9.48 2.38
N ALA A 72 -22.75 10.49 1.90
CA ALA A 72 -22.48 11.89 2.20
C ALA A 72 -23.71 12.54 2.84
N ARG A 73 -23.48 13.47 3.76
CA ARG A 73 -24.53 14.39 4.22
C ARG A 73 -24.41 15.67 3.39
N VAL A 74 -25.34 15.84 2.45
CA VAL A 74 -25.37 16.96 1.51
C VAL A 74 -26.59 17.84 1.80
N ALA A 75 -26.53 19.12 1.44
CA ALA A 75 -27.67 20.02 1.57
C ALA A 75 -28.80 19.59 0.61
N PRO A 76 -30.09 19.79 0.97
CA PRO A 76 -31.19 19.54 0.04
C PRO A 76 -30.97 20.25 -1.30
N GLY A 77 -31.16 19.53 -2.40
CA GLY A 77 -30.94 20.06 -3.76
C GLY A 77 -29.50 19.99 -4.26
N THR A 78 -28.56 19.40 -3.51
CA THR A 78 -27.19 19.12 -3.99
C THR A 78 -26.99 17.62 -4.19
N CYS A 79 -26.38 17.23 -5.31
CA CYS A 79 -26.02 15.84 -5.57
C CYS A 79 -24.53 15.59 -5.34
N PHE A 80 -24.20 14.35 -4.97
CA PHE A 80 -22.86 13.81 -5.13
C PHE A 80 -22.90 12.66 -6.15
N TYR A 81 -21.78 12.48 -6.84
CA TYR A 81 -21.58 11.44 -7.83
C TYR A 81 -20.46 10.54 -7.34
N ALA A 82 -20.60 9.27 -7.66
CA ALA A 82 -19.67 8.22 -7.32
C ALA A 82 -19.51 7.32 -8.55
N ASP A 83 -18.28 6.94 -8.86
CA ASP A 83 -17.96 6.06 -9.97
C ASP A 83 -16.73 5.21 -9.63
N ASP A 84 -16.48 4.17 -10.43
CA ASP A 84 -15.26 3.34 -10.36
C ASP A 84 -14.96 2.80 -8.94
N VAL A 85 -15.99 2.27 -8.27
CA VAL A 85 -15.83 1.63 -6.97
C VAL A 85 -15.06 0.32 -7.11
N SER A 86 -14.00 0.16 -6.32
CA SER A 86 -13.22 -1.07 -6.26
C SER A 86 -12.88 -1.47 -4.83
N ILE A 87 -12.79 -2.79 -4.60
CA ILE A 87 -12.23 -3.39 -3.40
C ILE A 87 -11.24 -4.44 -3.87
N ALA A 88 -9.96 -4.21 -3.59
CA ALA A 88 -8.88 -5.11 -3.96
C ALA A 88 -8.06 -5.48 -2.73
N ARG A 89 -7.45 -6.66 -2.74
CA ARG A 89 -6.47 -7.03 -1.72
C ARG A 89 -5.20 -6.21 -1.95
N ASP A 90 -4.64 -5.70 -0.87
CA ASP A 90 -3.35 -5.01 -0.79
C ASP A 90 -2.36 -5.99 -0.13
N SER A 91 -1.40 -6.44 -0.93
CA SER A 91 -0.42 -7.47 -0.59
C SER A 91 0.96 -6.80 -0.50
N PRO A 92 1.87 -7.30 0.36
CA PRO A 92 3.21 -6.75 0.39
C PRO A 92 3.92 -6.93 -0.97
N PRO A 93 4.81 -6.01 -1.37
CA PRO A 93 5.62 -6.15 -2.58
C PRO A 93 6.39 -7.48 -2.60
N ALA A 94 6.52 -8.05 -3.80
CA ALA A 94 7.46 -9.13 -4.04
C ALA A 94 8.85 -8.55 -4.30
N GLY A 95 9.70 -8.55 -3.27
CA GLY A 95 11.07 -8.09 -3.35
C GLY A 95 11.95 -9.00 -4.22
N ALA A 96 12.77 -8.40 -5.07
CA ALA A 96 13.85 -9.06 -5.80
C ALA A 96 15.13 -8.25 -5.59
N LEU A 97 16.24 -8.92 -5.34
CA LEU A 97 17.52 -8.27 -5.08
C LEU A 97 18.66 -9.02 -5.77
N ALA A 98 19.46 -8.29 -6.54
CA ALA A 98 20.73 -8.75 -7.09
C ALA A 98 21.86 -7.88 -6.56
N VAL A 99 23.03 -8.49 -6.30
CA VAL A 99 24.23 -7.77 -5.84
C VAL A 99 25.40 -8.11 -6.76
N ASN A 100 26.08 -7.09 -7.28
CA ASN A 100 27.21 -7.27 -8.20
C ASN A 100 28.37 -6.30 -7.88
N PRO A 101 29.62 -6.80 -7.80
CA PRO A 101 30.02 -8.21 -7.71
C PRO A 101 29.60 -8.85 -6.37
N SER A 102 29.42 -10.17 -6.33
CA SER A 102 29.06 -10.91 -5.11
C SER A 102 30.27 -11.34 -4.26
N SER A 103 31.49 -11.20 -4.79
CA SER A 103 32.75 -11.47 -4.11
C SER A 103 33.90 -10.76 -4.80
N GLY A 104 35.03 -10.62 -4.10
CA GLY A 104 36.23 -9.98 -4.65
C GLY A 104 37.24 -9.64 -3.56
N THR A 105 38.29 -8.92 -3.95
CA THR A 105 39.32 -8.42 -3.03
C THR A 105 38.90 -7.10 -2.41
N LEU A 106 39.36 -6.83 -1.19
CA LEU A 106 39.11 -5.56 -0.52
C LEU A 106 39.95 -4.41 -1.11
N PRO A 107 39.47 -3.16 -1.03
CA PRO A 107 38.08 -2.80 -0.74
C PRO A 107 37.17 -3.22 -1.90
N LEU A 108 36.02 -3.83 -1.58
CA LEU A 108 35.10 -4.33 -2.60
C LEU A 108 33.90 -3.38 -2.71
N ALA A 109 33.84 -2.61 -3.80
CA ALA A 109 32.65 -1.85 -4.16
C ALA A 109 31.60 -2.79 -4.77
N VAL A 110 30.37 -2.72 -4.27
CA VAL A 110 29.21 -3.50 -4.75
C VAL A 110 28.04 -2.58 -5.07
N THR A 111 27.21 -3.03 -6.02
CA THR A 111 25.92 -2.43 -6.33
C THR A 111 24.82 -3.42 -6.00
N ALA A 112 23.87 -3.00 -5.17
CA ALA A 112 22.61 -3.67 -4.93
C ALA A 112 21.55 -3.14 -5.91
N ASP A 113 20.83 -4.03 -6.57
CA ASP A 113 19.80 -3.73 -7.56
C ASP A 113 18.51 -4.49 -7.21
N ALA A 114 17.48 -3.73 -6.85
CA ALA A 114 16.15 -4.21 -6.52
C ALA A 114 15.09 -3.91 -7.60
N SER A 115 15.53 -3.51 -8.81
CA SER A 115 14.64 -3.13 -9.91
C SER A 115 13.73 -4.25 -10.42
N GLY A 116 14.03 -5.51 -10.09
CA GLY A 116 13.15 -6.65 -10.35
C GLY A 116 11.99 -6.79 -9.35
N SER A 117 11.92 -5.95 -8.32
CA SER A 117 10.83 -5.99 -7.33
C SER A 117 9.51 -5.59 -7.99
N THR A 118 8.42 -6.22 -7.58
CA THR A 118 7.09 -5.98 -8.17
C THR A 118 6.05 -5.78 -7.09
N ASP A 119 5.10 -4.89 -7.37
CA ASP A 119 3.85 -4.79 -6.63
C ASP A 119 2.71 -4.68 -7.66
N PRO A 120 2.00 -5.79 -7.94
CA PRO A 120 1.00 -5.83 -9.01
C PRO A 120 -0.36 -5.26 -8.59
N ASP A 121 -0.55 -4.92 -7.32
CA ASP A 121 -1.80 -4.40 -6.81
C ASP A 121 -1.89 -2.87 -6.95
N PRO A 122 -3.02 -2.23 -6.59
CA PRO A 122 -3.19 -0.79 -6.77
C PRO A 122 -2.25 0.09 -5.93
N THR A 123 -1.45 -0.49 -5.03
CA THR A 123 -0.45 0.23 -4.25
C THR A 123 0.95 -0.01 -4.80
N PRO A 124 1.60 0.96 -5.45
CA PRO A 124 2.95 0.77 -5.97
C PRO A 124 3.99 0.79 -4.85
N ILE A 125 5.16 0.19 -5.10
CA ILE A 125 6.32 0.26 -4.20
C ILE A 125 6.69 1.72 -3.93
N ALA A 126 6.51 2.17 -2.68
CA ALA A 126 6.77 3.54 -2.28
C ALA A 126 8.26 3.87 -2.15
N SER A 127 9.08 2.94 -1.65
CA SER A 127 10.49 3.16 -1.39
C SER A 127 11.29 1.86 -1.21
N TYR A 128 12.60 1.95 -1.37
CA TYR A 128 13.59 0.91 -1.11
C TYR A 128 14.55 1.34 0.01
N SER A 129 14.96 0.39 0.85
CA SER A 129 15.93 0.61 1.93
C SER A 129 16.91 -0.55 2.00
N PHE A 130 18.17 -0.30 1.65
CA PHE A 130 19.18 -1.35 1.52
C PHE A 130 20.03 -1.46 2.79
N ASP A 131 20.06 -2.64 3.40
CA ASP A 131 21.02 -2.98 4.46
C ASP A 131 22.10 -3.90 3.85
N PHE A 132 23.37 -3.53 4.02
CA PHE A 132 24.50 -4.28 3.49
C PHE A 132 25.04 -5.33 4.48
N GLY A 133 24.51 -5.41 5.70
CA GLY A 133 24.75 -6.50 6.63
C GLY A 133 26.11 -6.48 7.34
N ASP A 134 26.91 -5.42 7.16
CA ASP A 134 28.19 -5.21 7.86
C ASP A 134 28.09 -4.32 9.11
N GLY A 135 26.86 -3.93 9.47
CA GLY A 135 26.58 -3.02 10.58
C GLY A 135 26.66 -1.53 10.23
N SER A 136 26.93 -1.19 8.97
CA SER A 136 26.75 0.18 8.48
C SER A 136 25.27 0.58 8.44
N PRO A 137 24.93 1.88 8.50
CA PRO A 137 23.55 2.33 8.35
C PRO A 137 22.97 1.94 6.98
N ALA A 138 21.70 1.56 6.95
CA ALA A 138 21.00 1.27 5.71
C ALA A 138 20.95 2.51 4.77
N VAL A 139 20.99 2.26 3.46
CA VAL A 139 20.83 3.28 2.43
C VAL A 139 19.36 3.38 2.03
N GLY A 140 18.72 4.48 2.40
CA GLY A 140 17.30 4.73 2.15
C GLY A 140 16.58 5.23 3.40
N PRO A 141 15.24 5.35 3.36
CA PRO A 141 14.36 5.03 2.23
C PRO A 141 14.57 5.94 1.02
N GLN A 142 14.46 5.40 -0.19
CA GLN A 142 14.59 6.14 -1.46
C GLN A 142 13.68 5.57 -2.55
N THR A 143 13.35 6.35 -3.57
CA THR A 143 12.57 5.87 -4.74
C THR A 143 13.41 5.08 -5.73
N GLY A 144 14.73 5.29 -5.73
CA GLY A 144 15.66 4.56 -6.57
C GLY A 144 15.81 3.10 -6.10
N ALA A 145 15.66 2.16 -7.04
CA ALA A 145 15.78 0.73 -6.76
C ALA A 145 17.24 0.23 -6.75
N THR A 146 18.23 1.12 -6.65
CA THR A 146 19.65 0.75 -6.61
C THR A 146 20.40 1.50 -5.51
N ALA A 147 21.41 0.85 -4.94
CA ALA A 147 22.32 1.44 -3.95
C ALA A 147 23.73 0.87 -4.10
N THR A 148 24.75 1.65 -3.75
CA THR A 148 26.16 1.21 -3.75
C THR A 148 26.72 1.17 -2.34
N HIS A 149 27.66 0.25 -2.10
CA HIS A 149 28.39 0.14 -0.83
C HIS A 149 29.82 -0.34 -1.07
N THR A 150 30.71 -0.10 -0.11
CA THR A 150 32.09 -0.60 -0.17
C THR A 150 32.47 -1.33 1.10
N TYR A 151 32.72 -2.64 0.99
CA TYR A 151 33.24 -3.43 2.10
C TYR A 151 34.75 -3.23 2.24
N SER A 152 35.18 -2.79 3.42
CA SER A 152 36.58 -2.57 3.77
C SER A 152 37.16 -3.67 4.68
N THR A 153 36.32 -4.57 5.19
CA THR A 153 36.73 -5.72 6.00
C THR A 153 36.29 -7.02 5.35
N ALA A 154 37.14 -8.05 5.37
CA ALA A 154 36.82 -9.36 4.82
C ALA A 154 35.71 -10.01 5.65
N GLY A 155 34.71 -10.56 4.97
CA GLY A 155 33.57 -11.19 5.63
C GLY A 155 32.56 -11.72 4.63
N THR A 156 31.57 -12.44 5.15
CA THR A 156 30.36 -12.79 4.41
C THR A 156 29.24 -11.92 4.96
N TYR A 157 28.65 -11.12 4.08
CA TYR A 157 27.58 -10.18 4.44
C TYR A 157 26.29 -10.54 3.71
N THR A 158 25.17 -10.39 4.39
CA THR A 158 23.83 -10.60 3.82
C THR A 158 23.24 -9.24 3.50
N VAL A 159 23.02 -8.97 2.21
CA VAL A 159 22.37 -7.75 1.76
C VAL A 159 20.85 -7.96 1.73
N THR A 160 20.09 -7.01 2.25
CA THR A 160 18.61 -6.99 2.23
C THR A 160 18.08 -5.68 1.68
N VAL A 161 16.85 -5.70 1.14
CA VAL A 161 16.11 -4.55 0.62
C VAL A 161 14.65 -4.59 1.08
#